data_AF-A0A3P6HGB9-F1
#
_entry.id   AF-A0A3P6HGB9-F1
#
_cell.length_a   1.000
_cell.length_b   1.000
_cell.length_c   1.000
_cell.angle_alpha   90.00
_cell.angle_beta   90.00
_cell.angle_gamma   90.00
#
_symmetry.space_group_name_H-M   'P 1'
#
loop_
_entity.id
_entity.type
_entity.pdbx_description
1 polymer ?
#
loop_
_entity_poly.entity_id
_entity_poly.type
_entity_poly.pdbx_seq_one_letter_code
_entity_poly.pdbx_strand_id
1 'polypeptide(L)'
;MLHLVITDDPTEFKCRSSGTNRYSHGKLVRCVINQLDLRNHHQPRYYVFEALIGPKERSRIWDQPQFWEDAFLDAVARERDLLGLDHDPTGMLERYLELSMPEKKLLDLKEDRVLASLLHNLIAFMVLLRTAKQDIYNVGYRLLGRCRLGAHFSASISSLLDCVAQLVRYISFCF
;
A
#
# COMPACT_ATOMS: atom_id res chain seq x y z
N MET A 1 -3.57 9.08 7.81
CA MET A 1 -4.98 8.64 7.95
C MET A 1 -5.75 9.19 6.75
N LEU A 2 -5.85 8.43 5.66
CA LEU A 2 -6.58 8.87 4.47
C LEU A 2 -8.08 8.84 4.77
N HIS A 3 -8.64 9.99 5.11
CA HIS A 3 -10.09 10.19 5.13
C HIS A 3 -10.58 10.31 3.69
N LEU A 4 -10.85 9.16 3.06
CA LEU A 4 -11.72 9.12 1.89
C LEU A 4 -13.14 9.36 2.41
N VAL A 5 -13.55 10.63 2.54
CA VAL A 5 -14.95 10.97 2.84
C VAL A 5 -15.74 10.71 1.57
N ILE A 6 -16.28 9.49 1.46
CA ILE A 6 -17.34 9.19 0.50
C ILE A 6 -18.60 9.78 1.13
N THR A 7 -19.06 10.93 0.61
CA THR A 7 -20.37 11.47 0.93
C THR A 7 -21.41 10.52 0.33
N ASP A 8 -21.95 9.64 1.17
CA ASP A 8 -22.92 8.62 0.79
C ASP A 8 -24.34 9.23 0.79
N ASP A 9 -24.84 9.61 -0.38
CA ASP A 9 -26.28 9.72 -0.62
C ASP A 9 -26.85 8.27 -0.70
N PRO A 10 -27.95 7.92 -0.02
CA PRO A 10 -28.51 6.55 0.02
C PRO A 10 -28.91 5.98 -1.35
N THR A 11 -28.95 6.81 -2.40
CA THR A 11 -29.25 6.43 -3.78
C THR A 11 -28.01 6.33 -4.68
N GLU A 12 -26.80 6.61 -4.17
CA GLU A 12 -25.59 6.69 -5.00
C GLU A 12 -24.57 5.56 -4.76
N PHE A 13 -24.13 5.03 -5.90
CA PHE A 13 -22.95 4.21 -6.23
C PHE A 13 -22.76 2.83 -5.58
N LYS A 14 -22.84 1.84 -6.46
CA LYS A 14 -22.36 0.48 -6.23
C LYS A 14 -21.16 0.23 -7.14
N CYS A 15 -19.99 -0.05 -6.56
CA CYS A 15 -18.86 -0.64 -7.27
C CYS A 15 -19.32 -1.96 -7.90
N ARG A 16 -19.04 -2.21 -9.19
CA ARG A 16 -19.42 -3.48 -9.86
C ARG A 16 -18.80 -4.71 -9.18
N SER A 17 -17.67 -4.49 -8.51
CA SER A 17 -16.96 -5.49 -7.71
C SER A 17 -17.52 -5.68 -6.29
N SER A 18 -18.42 -4.80 -5.82
CA SER A 18 -19.08 -4.97 -4.52
C SER A 18 -20.15 -6.07 -4.60
N GLY A 19 -20.15 -6.95 -3.61
CA GLY A 19 -21.09 -8.06 -3.51
C GLY A 19 -22.56 -7.61 -3.46
N THR A 20 -23.48 -8.57 -3.36
CA THR A 20 -24.92 -8.27 -3.29
C THR A 20 -25.31 -7.52 -2.02
N ASN A 21 -24.40 -7.35 -1.06
CA ASN A 21 -24.68 -6.74 0.24
C ASN A 21 -23.77 -5.52 0.47
N ARG A 22 -24.34 -4.43 1.01
CA ARG A 22 -23.65 -3.21 1.45
C ARG A 22 -23.94 -3.00 2.94
N TYR A 23 -22.94 -2.60 3.71
CA TYR A 23 -23.16 -2.16 5.08
C TYR A 23 -23.49 -0.67 5.08
N SER A 24 -24.67 -0.28 5.57
CA SER A 24 -25.11 1.11 5.65
C SER A 24 -25.88 1.31 6.94
N HIS A 25 -25.59 2.40 7.67
CA HIS A 25 -26.25 2.75 8.93
C HIS A 25 -26.28 1.59 9.96
N GLY A 26 -25.15 0.88 10.10
CA GLY A 26 -25.04 -0.23 11.05
C GLY A 26 -25.80 -1.50 10.65
N LYS A 27 -26.30 -1.61 9.41
CA LYS A 27 -27.03 -2.78 8.93
C LYS A 27 -26.48 -3.27 7.59
N LEU A 28 -26.47 -4.59 7.41
CA LEU A 28 -26.16 -5.21 6.13
C LEU A 28 -27.41 -5.19 5.25
N VAL A 29 -27.39 -4.38 4.19
CA VAL A 29 -28.48 -4.19 3.24
C VAL A 29 -28.16 -4.95 1.95
N ARG A 30 -29.09 -5.76 1.44
CA ARG A 30 -28.94 -6.40 0.13
C ARG A 30 -29.25 -5.39 -0.99
N CYS A 31 -28.25 -5.06 -1.79
CA CYS A 31 -28.40 -4.24 -2.99
C CYS A 31 -28.88 -5.11 -4.16
N VAL A 32 -30.18 -5.07 -4.45
CA VAL A 32 -30.79 -5.65 -5.65
C VAL A 32 -30.60 -4.65 -6.78
N ILE A 33 -29.80 -5.01 -7.79
CA ILE A 33 -29.64 -4.18 -8.99
C ILE A 33 -30.83 -4.49 -9.90
N ASN A 34 -31.81 -3.59 -10.00
CA ASN A 34 -32.91 -3.76 -10.96
C ASN A 34 -32.48 -3.25 -12.35
N GLN A 35 -32.94 -3.91 -13.42
CA GLN A 35 -32.64 -3.50 -14.80
C GLN A 35 -33.11 -2.07 -15.14
N LEU A 36 -34.06 -1.52 -14.38
CA LEU A 36 -34.52 -0.13 -14.47
C LEU A 36 -33.50 0.87 -13.89
N ASP A 37 -32.75 0.51 -12.84
CA ASP A 37 -31.73 1.38 -12.24
C ASP A 37 -30.56 1.60 -13.21
N LEU A 38 -30.20 0.59 -14.00
CA LEU A 38 -29.18 0.71 -15.05
C LEU A 38 -29.57 1.71 -16.16
N ARG A 39 -30.86 1.98 -16.36
CA ARG A 39 -31.34 2.93 -17.38
C ARG A 39 -31.43 4.36 -16.86
N ASN A 40 -31.69 4.54 -15.57
CA ASN A 40 -31.90 5.86 -14.95
C ASN A 40 -30.61 6.55 -14.50
N HIS A 41 -29.50 5.82 -14.33
CA HIS A 41 -28.23 6.42 -13.94
C HIS A 41 -27.36 6.75 -15.17
N HIS A 42 -27.05 8.04 -15.32
CA HIS A 42 -26.09 8.56 -16.30
C HIS A 42 -24.72 7.89 -16.11
N GLN A 43 -24.41 6.97 -17.01
CA GLN A 43 -23.13 6.26 -17.20
C GLN A 43 -22.60 5.48 -15.97
N PRO A 44 -22.23 4.19 -16.15
CA PRO A 44 -21.55 3.45 -15.09
C PRO A 44 -20.23 4.14 -14.71
N ARG A 45 -20.05 4.45 -13.42
CA ARG A 45 -18.75 4.92 -12.90
C ARG A 45 -17.78 3.74 -12.85
N TYR A 46 -16.63 3.89 -13.48
CA TYR A 46 -15.54 2.93 -13.45
C TYR A 46 -14.50 3.44 -12.47
N TYR A 47 -14.30 2.72 -11.36
CA TYR A 47 -13.20 3.06 -10.47
C TYR A 47 -11.92 2.43 -10.99
N VAL A 48 -10.84 3.21 -11.00
CA VAL A 48 -9.53 2.72 -11.48
C VAL A 48 -9.11 1.46 -10.73
N PHE A 49 -9.34 1.38 -9.41
CA PHE A 49 -9.00 0.20 -8.62
C PHE A 49 -9.75 -1.06 -9.05
N GLU A 50 -10.95 -0.95 -9.63
CA GLU A 50 -11.70 -2.10 -10.13
C GLU A 50 -11.06 -2.70 -11.38
N ALA A 51 -10.46 -1.86 -12.22
CA ALA A 51 -9.68 -2.32 -13.37
C ALA A 51 -8.35 -2.95 -12.92
N LEU A 52 -7.82 -2.53 -11.77
CA LEU A 52 -6.53 -3.02 -11.25
C LEU A 52 -6.64 -4.34 -10.46
N ILE A 53 -7.71 -4.52 -9.69
CA ILE A 53 -7.94 -5.66 -8.78
C ILE A 53 -9.10 -6.55 -9.27
N GLY A 54 -9.52 -6.37 -10.52
CA GLY A 54 -10.73 -6.99 -11.06
C GLY A 54 -10.75 -8.52 -10.94
N PRO A 55 -11.90 -9.13 -10.58
CA PRO A 55 -11.99 -10.58 -10.34
C PRO A 55 -11.84 -11.44 -11.60
N LYS A 56 -11.93 -10.84 -12.79
CA LYS A 56 -11.78 -11.54 -14.07
C LYS A 56 -10.35 -11.58 -14.58
N GLU A 57 -9.60 -10.51 -14.39
CA GLU A 57 -8.23 -10.40 -14.87
C GLU A 57 -7.45 -9.45 -13.98
N ARG A 58 -6.37 -9.96 -13.39
CA ARG A 58 -5.42 -9.17 -12.61
C ARG A 58 -4.61 -8.29 -13.57
N SER A 59 -4.46 -7.01 -13.26
CA SER A 59 -3.67 -6.08 -14.09
C SER A 59 -2.20 -6.51 -14.20
N ARG A 60 -1.64 -6.39 -15.41
CA ARG A 60 -0.21 -6.66 -15.68
C ARG A 60 0.74 -5.64 -15.07
N ILE A 61 0.22 -4.51 -14.57
CA ILE A 61 1.06 -3.51 -13.89
C ILE A 61 1.72 -4.09 -12.63
N TRP A 62 1.06 -5.05 -11.97
CA TRP A 62 1.59 -5.71 -10.78
C TRP A 62 2.78 -6.63 -11.07
N ASP A 63 2.99 -7.00 -12.34
CA ASP A 63 4.15 -7.76 -12.81
C ASP A 63 5.33 -6.86 -13.16
N GLN A 64 5.17 -5.54 -13.07
CA GLN A 64 6.25 -4.59 -13.32
C GLN A 64 6.99 -4.31 -12.01
N PRO A 65 8.23 -4.79 -11.82
CA PRO A 65 8.99 -4.56 -10.59
C PRO A 65 9.25 -3.05 -10.36
N GLN A 66 9.43 -2.29 -11.45
CA GLN A 66 9.63 -0.83 -11.38
C GLN A 66 8.45 -0.12 -10.71
N PHE A 67 7.22 -0.54 -11.01
CA PHE A 67 6.03 0.04 -10.39
C PHE A 67 6.08 -0.07 -8.85
N TRP A 68 6.52 -1.20 -8.33
CA TRP A 68 6.63 -1.41 -6.89
C TRP A 68 7.74 -0.58 -6.25
N GLU A 69 8.87 -0.41 -6.96
CA GLU A 69 9.96 0.47 -6.51
C GLU A 69 9.49 1.93 -6.47
N ASP A 70 8.83 2.42 -7.51
CA ASP A 70 8.33 3.79 -7.59
C ASP A 70 7.23 4.03 -6.55
N ALA A 71 6.27 3.11 -6.41
CA ALA A 71 5.20 3.20 -5.41
C ALA A 71 5.74 3.22 -3.98
N PHE A 72 6.84 2.50 -3.71
CA PHE A 72 7.52 2.56 -2.41
C PHE A 72 8.15 3.94 -2.19
N LEU A 73 8.87 4.48 -3.17
CA LEU A 73 9.51 5.79 -3.06
C LEU A 73 8.48 6.91 -2.88
N ASP A 74 7.36 6.86 -3.61
CA ASP A 74 6.25 7.81 -3.46
C ASP A 74 5.61 7.73 -2.07
N ALA A 75 5.44 6.52 -1.55
CA ALA A 75 4.90 6.31 -0.19
C ALA A 75 5.86 6.82 0.88
N VAL A 76 7.16 6.59 0.72
CA VAL A 76 8.20 7.09 1.63
C VAL A 76 8.25 8.61 1.62
N ALA A 77 8.23 9.25 0.44
CA ALA A 77 8.20 10.70 0.32
C ALA A 77 6.99 11.28 1.07
N ARG A 78 5.79 10.78 0.77
CA ARG A 78 4.56 11.22 1.46
C ARG A 78 4.63 11.02 2.97
N GLU A 79 5.10 9.87 3.45
CA GLU A 79 5.12 9.59 4.90
C GLU A 79 6.16 10.48 5.60
N ARG A 80 7.30 10.75 4.96
CA ARG A 80 8.29 11.71 5.46
C ARG A 80 7.72 13.12 5.53
N ASP A 81 6.99 13.57 4.52
CA ASP A 81 6.31 14.88 4.53
C ASP A 81 5.36 14.98 5.73
N LEU A 82 4.54 13.95 5.94
CA LEU A 82 3.54 13.91 7.02
C LEU A 82 4.18 13.89 8.42
N LEU A 83 5.32 13.23 8.58
CA LEU A 83 6.03 13.15 9.85
C LEU A 83 6.97 14.34 10.08
N GLY A 84 7.07 15.25 9.10
CA GLY A 84 8.05 16.34 9.12
C GLY A 84 9.48 15.81 9.12
N LEU A 85 9.72 14.65 8.50
CA LEU A 85 11.05 14.09 8.23
C LEU A 85 11.58 14.55 6.87
N ASP A 86 10.71 14.98 5.95
CA ASP A 86 11.14 15.57 4.68
C ASP A 86 11.67 16.99 4.91
N HIS A 87 12.93 17.21 4.54
CA HIS A 87 13.59 18.49 4.73
C HIS A 87 14.38 18.86 3.47
N ASP A 88 14.32 20.15 3.12
CA ASP A 88 15.21 20.75 2.14
C ASP A 88 16.68 20.38 2.48
N PRO A 89 17.48 19.85 1.52
CA PRO A 89 18.82 19.33 1.78
C PRO A 89 19.74 20.33 2.51
N THR A 90 19.55 21.62 2.28
CA THR A 90 20.40 22.67 2.84
C THR A 90 20.00 23.00 4.28
N GLY A 91 18.70 23.22 4.51
CA GLY A 91 18.19 23.53 5.85
C GLY A 91 18.15 22.32 6.81
N MET A 92 18.24 21.09 6.29
CA MET A 92 18.34 19.87 7.08
C MET A 92 19.73 19.69 7.68
N LEU A 93 20.78 19.95 6.88
CA LEU A 93 22.15 19.72 7.31
C LEU A 93 22.53 20.63 8.47
N GLU A 94 22.17 21.91 8.39
CA GLU A 94 22.41 22.89 9.45
C GLU A 94 21.72 22.50 10.75
N ARG A 95 20.41 22.17 10.70
CA ARG A 95 19.66 21.68 11.86
C ARG A 95 20.22 20.37 12.41
N TYR A 96 20.63 19.45 11.54
CA TYR A 96 21.23 18.19 11.98
C TYR A 96 22.54 18.43 12.73
N LEU A 97 23.38 19.36 12.28
CA LEU A 97 24.64 19.69 12.97
C LEU A 97 24.38 20.22 14.39
N GLU A 98 23.31 20.98 14.58
CA GLU A 98 22.87 21.52 15.88
C GLU A 98 22.29 20.47 16.84
N LEU A 99 21.82 19.33 16.34
CA LEU A 99 21.27 18.26 17.19
C LEU A 99 22.35 17.58 18.05
N SER A 100 21.97 17.26 19.28
CA SER A 100 22.75 16.40 20.15
C SER A 100 22.82 14.96 19.61
N MET A 101 23.84 14.20 20.01
CA MET A 101 23.96 12.79 19.63
C MET A 101 22.72 11.92 19.90
N PRO A 102 22.03 12.02 21.07
CA PRO A 102 20.82 11.24 21.28
C PRO A 102 19.67 11.66 20.36
N GLU A 103 19.54 12.93 20.01
CA GLU A 103 18.51 13.42 19.07
C GLU A 103 18.77 12.93 17.65
N LYS A 104 20.03 12.95 17.20
CA LYS A 104 20.46 12.35 15.93
C LYS A 104 20.06 10.88 15.85
N LYS A 105 20.39 10.12 16.90
CA LYS A 105 20.06 8.70 16.97
C LYS A 105 18.54 8.44 17.00
N LEU A 106 17.77 9.30 17.65
CA LEU A 106 16.31 9.21 17.64
C LEU A 106 15.73 9.52 16.25
N LEU A 107 16.29 10.50 15.55
CA LEU A 107 15.91 10.84 14.18
C LEU A 107 16.20 9.67 13.23
N ASP A 108 17.40 9.10 13.30
CA ASP A 108 17.79 7.92 12.50
C ASP A 108 16.85 6.74 12.78
N LEU A 109 16.48 6.51 14.05
CA LEU A 109 15.56 5.44 14.42
C LEU A 109 14.13 5.68 13.89
N LYS A 110 13.66 6.92 13.88
CA LYS A 110 12.34 7.27 13.31
C LYS A 110 12.33 7.00 11.80
N GLU A 111 13.39 7.38 11.11
CA GLU A 111 13.57 7.15 9.69
C GLU A 111 13.57 5.65 9.36
N ASP A 112 14.40 4.87 10.06
CA ASP A 112 14.44 3.41 9.94
C ASP A 112 13.06 2.76 10.15
N ARG A 113 12.32 3.22 11.15
CA ARG A 113 10.98 2.70 11.45
C ARG A 113 10.00 2.95 10.31
N VAL A 114 10.03 4.13 9.70
CA VAL A 114 9.15 4.48 8.57
C VAL A 114 9.48 3.61 7.35
N LEU A 115 10.75 3.56 6.97
CA LEU A 115 11.23 2.76 5.84
C LEU A 115 10.91 1.27 6.01
N ALA A 116 11.19 0.70 7.19
CA ALA A 116 10.90 -0.70 7.48
C ALA A 116 9.39 -0.99 7.44
N SER A 117 8.56 -0.11 8.00
CA SER A 117 7.11 -0.30 8.01
C SER A 117 6.52 -0.25 6.60
N LEU A 118 6.95 0.70 5.78
CA LEU A 118 6.50 0.81 4.39
C LEU A 118 6.98 -0.36 3.54
N LEU A 119 8.21 -0.84 3.74
CA LEU A 119 8.75 -1.97 2.99
C LEU A 119 8.03 -3.28 3.37
N HIS A 120 7.75 -3.47 4.66
CA HIS A 120 6.91 -4.57 5.13
C HIS A 120 5.52 -4.54 4.46
N ASN A 121 4.86 -3.38 4.46
CA ASN A 121 3.54 -3.21 3.85
C ASN A 121 3.58 -3.45 2.33
N LEU A 122 4.61 -2.97 1.65
CA LEU A 122 4.81 -3.21 0.21
C LEU A 122 4.87 -4.72 -0.08
N ILE A 123 5.71 -5.46 0.64
CA ILE A 123 5.85 -6.92 0.47
C ILE A 123 4.49 -7.60 0.72
N ALA A 124 3.75 -7.20 1.76
CA ALA A 124 2.42 -7.73 2.03
C ALA A 124 1.43 -7.47 0.87
N PHE A 125 1.44 -6.26 0.29
CA PHE A 125 0.62 -5.93 -0.87
C PHE A 125 1.01 -6.71 -2.12
N MET A 126 2.30 -6.92 -2.38
CA MET A 126 2.77 -7.75 -3.49
C MET A 126 2.28 -9.19 -3.36
N VAL A 127 2.31 -9.74 -2.15
CA VAL A 127 1.78 -11.08 -1.85
C VAL A 127 0.27 -11.12 -2.06
N LEU A 128 -0.48 -10.13 -1.55
CA LEU A 128 -1.93 -10.03 -1.71
C LEU A 128 -2.35 -9.90 -3.18
N LEU A 129 -1.60 -9.14 -3.97
CA LEU A 129 -1.83 -8.94 -5.41
C LEU A 129 -1.20 -10.05 -6.27
N ARG A 130 -0.83 -11.20 -5.67
CA ARG A 130 -0.36 -12.39 -6.39
C ARG A 130 0.83 -12.11 -7.31
N THR A 131 1.71 -11.18 -6.93
CA THR A 131 2.96 -10.92 -7.66
C THR A 131 3.86 -12.16 -7.61
N ALA A 132 4.61 -12.41 -8.68
CA ALA A 132 5.46 -13.57 -8.75
C ALA A 132 6.53 -13.54 -7.65
N LYS A 133 6.78 -14.69 -7.04
CA LYS A 133 7.71 -14.85 -5.91
C LYS A 133 9.08 -14.23 -6.19
N GLN A 134 9.62 -14.43 -7.39
CA GLN A 134 10.93 -13.90 -7.78
C GLN A 134 10.94 -12.38 -7.83
N ASP A 135 9.87 -11.75 -8.31
CA ASP A 135 9.77 -10.30 -8.36
C ASP A 135 9.65 -9.69 -6.95
N ILE A 136 8.96 -10.37 -6.04
CA ILE A 136 8.91 -9.99 -4.61
C ILE A 136 10.32 -9.99 -4.00
N TYR A 137 11.12 -11.03 -4.26
CA TYR A 137 12.51 -11.07 -3.79
C TYR A 137 13.36 -9.96 -4.42
N ASN A 138 13.27 -9.80 -5.73
CA ASN A 138 14.08 -8.82 -6.47
C ASN A 138 13.81 -7.39 -5.99
N VAL A 139 12.54 -7.02 -5.84
CA VAL A 139 12.13 -5.71 -5.31
C VAL A 139 12.50 -5.59 -3.84
N GLY A 140 12.14 -6.59 -3.03
CA GLY A 140 12.35 -6.59 -1.58
C GLY A 140 13.81 -6.42 -1.17
N TYR A 141 14.72 -7.25 -1.70
CA TYR A 141 16.15 -7.16 -1.35
C TYR A 141 16.80 -5.90 -1.93
N ARG A 142 16.38 -5.44 -3.11
CA ARG A 142 16.91 -4.21 -3.71
C ARG A 142 16.52 -2.98 -2.89
N LEU A 143 15.26 -2.87 -2.49
CA LEU A 143 14.80 -1.77 -1.62
C LEU A 143 15.43 -1.86 -0.24
N LEU A 144 15.57 -3.07 0.33
CA LEU A 144 16.28 -3.27 1.59
C LEU A 144 17.72 -2.72 1.53
N GLY A 145 18.45 -3.03 0.46
CA GLY A 145 19.81 -2.52 0.24
C GLY A 145 19.88 -0.99 0.05
N ARG A 146 18.82 -0.38 -0.50
CA ARG A 146 18.73 1.09 -0.67
C ARG A 146 18.35 1.82 0.62
N CYS A 147 17.50 1.22 1.46
CA CYS A 147 17.03 1.85 2.69
C CYS A 147 18.12 1.99 3.78
N ARG A 148 19.19 1.18 3.71
CA ARG A 148 20.31 1.20 4.68
C ARG A 148 19.86 1.11 6.14
N LEU A 149 18.84 0.29 6.40
CA LEU A 149 18.25 0.12 7.72
C LEU A 149 19.26 -0.38 8.74
N GLY A 150 19.08 0.02 10.00
CA GLY A 150 19.74 -0.61 11.14
C GLY A 150 19.50 -2.13 11.19
N ALA A 151 20.48 -2.86 11.75
CA ALA A 151 20.52 -4.32 11.72
C ALA A 151 19.23 -5.00 12.21
N HIS A 152 18.58 -4.45 13.23
CA HIS A 152 17.32 -4.96 13.76
C HIS A 152 16.19 -4.96 12.71
N PHE A 153 15.94 -3.82 12.06
CA PHE A 153 14.90 -3.71 11.03
C PHE A 153 15.26 -4.50 9.78
N SER A 154 16.54 -4.47 9.38
CA SER A 154 17.01 -5.22 8.22
C SER A 154 16.81 -6.74 8.38
N ALA A 155 17.11 -7.28 9.56
CA ALA A 155 16.87 -8.68 9.89
C ALA A 155 15.37 -9.02 9.86
N SER A 156 14.52 -8.14 10.38
CA SER A 156 13.06 -8.33 10.36
C SER A 156 12.51 -8.42 8.94
N ILE A 157 12.91 -7.52 8.04
CA ILE A 157 12.50 -7.56 6.63
C ILE A 157 13.07 -8.76 5.90
N SER A 158 14.34 -9.12 6.17
CA SER A 158 14.95 -10.31 5.56
C SER A 158 14.19 -11.58 5.95
N SER A 159 13.83 -11.73 7.23
CA SER A 159 13.01 -12.86 7.70
C SER A 159 11.63 -12.88 7.05
N LEU A 160 11.01 -11.72 6.82
CA LEU A 160 9.74 -11.64 6.08
C LEU A 160 9.91 -12.15 4.65
N LEU A 161 10.98 -11.75 3.96
CA LEU A 161 11.29 -12.21 2.61
C LEU A 161 11.47 -13.74 2.58
N ASP A 162 12.19 -14.31 3.54
CA ASP A 162 12.36 -15.77 3.65
C ASP A 162 11.00 -16.50 3.76
N CYS A 163 10.02 -15.90 4.42
CA CYS A 163 8.66 -16.43 4.57
C CYS A 163 7.77 -16.27 3.32
N VAL A 164 8.14 -15.47 2.31
CA VAL A 164 7.29 -15.19 1.13
C VAL A 164 6.85 -16.46 0.42
N ALA A 165 7.71 -17.48 0.36
CA ALA A 165 7.37 -18.78 -0.23
C ALA A 165 6.13 -19.43 0.39
N GLN A 166 5.98 -19.31 1.71
CA GLN A 166 4.87 -19.87 2.46
C GLN A 166 3.64 -18.97 2.34
N LEU A 167 3.84 -17.65 2.46
CA LEU A 167 2.75 -16.67 2.38
C LEU A 167 2.01 -16.70 1.02
N VAL A 168 2.76 -16.80 -0.09
CA VAL A 168 2.17 -16.92 -1.43
C VAL A 168 1.34 -18.20 -1.57
N ARG A 169 1.79 -19.31 -0.98
CA ARG A 169 1.01 -20.56 -0.97
C ARG A 169 -0.31 -20.38 -0.21
N TYR A 170 -0.29 -19.80 0.99
CA TYR A 170 -1.51 -19.59 1.78
C TYR A 170 -2.57 -18.77 1.04
N ILE A 171 -2.17 -17.68 0.37
CA ILE A 171 -3.12 -16.88 -0.42
C ILE A 171 -3.71 -17.65 -1.60
N SER A 172 -2.95 -18.57 -2.21
CA SER A 172 -3.46 -19.44 -3.26
C SER A 172 -4.48 -20.48 -2.76
N PHE A 173 -4.56 -20.74 -1.46
CA PHE A 173 -5.55 -21.66 -0.85
C PHE A 173 -6.78 -20.95 -0.27
N CYS A 174 -6.68 -19.64 0.03
CA CYS A 174 -7.76 -18.89 0.67
C CYS A 174 -8.77 -18.24 -0.31
N PHE A 175 -8.55 -18.31 -1.61
CA PHE A 175 -9.40 -17.76 -2.66
C PHE A 175 -9.59 -18.76 -3.79
#